data_AF-R5AZH9-F1
#
_entry.id   AF-R5AZH9-F1
#
_cell.length_a   1.000
_cell.length_b   1.000
_cell.length_c   1.000
_cell.angle_alpha   90.00
_cell.angle_beta   90.00
_cell.angle_gamma   90.00
#
_symmetry.space_group_name_H-M   'P 1'
#
loop_
_entity.id
_entity.type
_entity.pdbx_description
1 polymer ?
#
loop_
_entity_poly.entity_id
_entity_poly.type
_entity_poly.pdbx_seq_one_letter_code
_entity_poly.pdbx_strand_id
1 'polypeptide(L)'
;MECSYPQVPKPRYTMSWLGLHTLFALLAACVMALIAAAIDSLSGARLSSGLLLQSNAALVSDATSYCFVVTLLTLMSLMLVEIKFRKPVNYIQYGLVTCALGLFFLLLLSLSEPFKFIWAYVIVCVMTISLLGWFVHGMMRARKAVNMIVLILFVEYAAVLLLLYMGNLALLVGSLILFVVLAFAMYFTLKLKMVDNELTLK
;
A
#
# COMPACT_ATOMS: atom_id res chain seq x y z
N MET A 1 -15.62 -46.32 -25.75
CA MET A 1 -15.83 -44.87 -25.87
C MET A 1 -15.93 -44.32 -24.46
N GLU A 2 -14.80 -43.94 -23.87
CA GLU A 2 -14.80 -43.20 -22.61
C GLU A 2 -15.19 -41.75 -22.91
N CYS A 3 -16.34 -41.31 -22.39
CA CYS A 3 -16.72 -39.91 -22.42
C CYS A 3 -15.69 -39.12 -21.60
N SER A 4 -14.76 -38.46 -22.28
CA SER A 4 -13.82 -37.53 -21.67
C SER A 4 -14.63 -36.31 -21.19
N TYR A 5 -14.95 -36.27 -19.90
CA TYR A 5 -15.58 -35.10 -19.30
C TYR A 5 -14.63 -33.90 -19.49
N PRO A 6 -15.11 -32.76 -20.01
CA PRO A 6 -14.30 -31.56 -20.04
C PRO A 6 -13.91 -31.22 -18.61
N GLN A 7 -12.60 -31.26 -18.32
CA GLN A 7 -12.05 -30.89 -17.02
C GLN A 7 -12.29 -29.39 -16.82
N VAL A 8 -13.35 -29.03 -16.08
CA VAL A 8 -13.58 -27.64 -15.70
C VAL A 8 -12.42 -27.25 -14.77
N PRO A 9 -11.56 -26.29 -15.14
CA PRO A 9 -10.46 -25.88 -14.28
C PRO A 9 -11.05 -25.41 -12.95
N LYS A 10 -10.50 -25.93 -11.83
CA LYS A 10 -11.01 -25.63 -10.49
C LYS A 10 -11.01 -24.12 -10.26
N PRO A 11 -12.15 -23.52 -9.84
CA PRO A 11 -12.26 -22.09 -9.67
C PRO A 11 -11.23 -21.58 -8.65
N ARG A 12 -10.31 -20.71 -9.07
CA ARG A 12 -9.21 -20.26 -8.18
C ARG A 12 -9.52 -18.96 -7.44
N TYR A 13 -10.25 -18.04 -8.07
CA TYR A 13 -10.61 -16.74 -7.49
C TYR A 13 -12.06 -16.78 -6.99
N THR A 14 -12.25 -17.41 -5.84
CA THR A 14 -13.56 -17.60 -5.19
C THR A 14 -13.86 -16.51 -4.15
N MET A 15 -15.11 -16.36 -3.73
CA MET A 15 -15.50 -15.40 -2.65
C MET A 15 -14.72 -15.64 -1.34
N SER A 16 -14.51 -16.90 -0.96
CA SER A 16 -13.74 -17.24 0.26
C SER A 16 -12.26 -16.85 0.14
N TRP A 17 -11.68 -16.96 -1.06
CA TRP A 17 -10.32 -16.50 -1.33
C TRP A 17 -10.21 -14.98 -1.17
N LEU A 18 -11.15 -14.23 -1.76
CA LEU A 18 -11.16 -12.76 -1.64
C LEU A 18 -11.36 -12.32 -0.17
N GLY A 19 -12.25 -12.99 0.56
CA GLY A 19 -12.46 -12.74 1.98
C GLY A 19 -11.19 -12.97 2.81
N LEU A 20 -10.46 -14.06 2.55
CA LEU A 20 -9.22 -14.36 3.27
C LEU A 20 -8.11 -13.33 2.97
N HIS A 21 -7.96 -12.90 1.71
CA HIS A 21 -6.98 -11.89 1.32
C HIS A 21 -7.29 -10.51 1.91
N THR A 22 -8.57 -10.11 1.92
CA THR A 22 -9.00 -8.85 2.52
C THR A 22 -8.83 -8.83 4.03
N LEU A 23 -9.14 -9.94 4.74
CA LEU A 23 -8.88 -10.07 6.17
C LEU A 23 -7.37 -10.00 6.48
N PHE A 24 -6.54 -10.67 5.68
CA PHE A 24 -5.09 -10.58 5.82
C PHE A 24 -4.58 -9.15 5.63
N ALA A 25 -5.09 -8.43 4.62
CA ALA A 25 -4.72 -7.04 4.37
C ALA A 25 -5.12 -6.11 5.52
N LEU A 26 -6.31 -6.28 6.08
CA LEU A 26 -6.76 -5.53 7.26
C LEU A 26 -5.90 -5.82 8.49
N LEU A 27 -5.57 -7.10 8.73
CA LEU A 27 -4.69 -7.49 9.83
C LEU A 27 -3.29 -6.89 9.64
N ALA A 28 -2.72 -6.97 8.45
CA ALA A 28 -1.42 -6.41 8.13
C ALA A 28 -1.39 -4.89 8.31
N ALA A 29 -2.43 -4.18 7.88
CA ALA A 29 -2.57 -2.73 8.08
C ALA A 29 -2.72 -2.36 9.57
N CYS A 30 -3.44 -3.17 10.35
CA CYS A 30 -3.56 -3.00 11.80
C CYS A 30 -2.21 -3.20 12.51
N VAL A 31 -1.48 -4.27 12.16
CA VAL A 31 -0.12 -4.50 12.67
C VAL A 31 0.81 -3.33 12.29
N MET A 32 0.71 -2.83 11.06
CA MET A 32 1.47 -1.66 10.62
C MET A 32 1.13 -0.40 11.42
N ALA A 33 -0.14 -0.19 11.81
CA ALA A 33 -0.53 0.93 12.65
C ALA A 33 0.12 0.83 14.06
N LEU A 34 0.22 -0.38 14.63
CA LEU A 34 0.94 -0.60 15.89
C LEU A 34 2.43 -0.29 15.76
N ILE A 35 3.06 -0.72 14.65
CA ILE A 35 4.45 -0.40 14.35
C ILE A 35 4.63 1.11 14.19
N ALA A 36 3.72 1.79 13.50
CA ALA A 36 3.76 3.24 13.34
C ALA A 36 3.66 3.99 14.67
N ALA A 37 2.81 3.54 15.60
CA ALA A 37 2.77 4.09 16.95
C ALA A 37 4.12 3.93 17.68
N ALA A 38 4.82 2.81 17.48
CA ALA A 38 6.17 2.62 18.02
C ALA A 38 7.19 3.58 17.38
N ILE A 39 7.10 3.82 16.07
CA ILE A 39 7.95 4.79 15.36
C ILE A 39 7.69 6.22 15.86
N ASP A 40 6.44 6.58 16.12
CA ASP A 40 6.09 7.90 16.67
C ASP A 40 6.67 8.09 18.08
N SER A 41 6.62 7.05 18.93
CA SER A 41 7.31 7.06 20.22
C SER A 41 8.83 7.25 20.08
N LEU A 42 9.42 6.63 19.05
CA LEU A 42 10.85 6.77 18.75
C LEU A 42 11.17 8.19 18.26
N SER A 43 10.33 8.77 17.42
CA SER A 43 10.42 10.16 16.97
C SER A 43 10.45 11.13 18.17
N GLY A 44 9.55 10.94 19.15
CA GLY A 44 9.53 11.71 20.39
C GLY A 44 10.83 11.59 21.20
N ALA A 45 11.41 10.40 21.29
CA ALA A 45 12.70 10.18 21.96
C ALA A 45 13.89 10.82 21.20
N ARG A 46 13.81 10.93 19.87
CA ARG A 46 14.84 11.61 19.06
C ARG A 46 14.72 13.13 19.14
N LEU A 47 13.50 13.64 19.28
CA LEU A 47 13.25 15.06 19.55
C LEU A 47 13.82 15.47 20.91
N SER A 48 13.60 14.69 21.98
CA SER A 48 14.09 15.01 23.33
C SER A 48 15.62 14.93 23.45
N SER A 49 16.27 14.09 22.64
CA SER A 49 17.74 13.99 22.57
C SER A 49 18.38 15.05 21.67
N GLY A 50 17.60 15.93 21.06
CA GLY A 50 18.10 17.01 20.20
C GLY A 50 18.62 16.54 18.83
N LEU A 51 18.41 15.28 18.46
CA LEU A 51 18.82 14.71 17.17
C LEU A 51 17.83 15.03 16.04
N LEU A 52 16.59 15.37 16.39
CA LEU A 52 15.51 15.63 15.44
C LEU A 52 14.94 17.03 15.67
N LEU A 53 14.87 17.84 14.61
CA LEU A 53 14.33 19.19 14.66
C LEU A 53 12.81 19.17 14.84
N GLN A 54 12.26 20.05 15.68
CA GLN A 54 10.82 20.06 16.02
C GLN A 54 9.89 20.12 14.79
N SER A 55 10.27 20.89 13.76
CA SER A 55 9.50 20.95 12.51
C SER A 55 9.48 19.63 11.75
N ASN A 56 10.59 18.89 11.75
CA ASN A 56 10.70 17.60 11.07
C ASN A 56 9.95 16.52 11.89
N ALA A 57 10.01 16.57 13.22
CA ALA A 57 9.32 15.62 14.09
C ALA A 57 7.81 15.63 13.88
N ALA A 58 7.20 16.81 13.77
CA ALA A 58 5.77 16.97 13.50
C ALA A 58 5.39 16.34 12.14
N LEU A 59 6.14 16.63 11.08
CA LEU A 59 5.88 16.08 9.75
C LEU A 59 6.07 14.56 9.67
N VAL A 60 7.02 14.01 10.43
CA VAL A 60 7.19 12.55 10.55
C VAL A 60 6.02 11.92 11.32
N SER A 61 5.58 12.54 12.41
CA SER A 61 4.42 12.09 13.20
C SER A 61 3.12 12.08 12.37
N ASP A 62 2.87 13.16 11.62
CA ASP A 62 1.76 13.26 10.68
C ASP A 62 1.85 12.17 9.60
N ALA A 63 3.04 11.95 9.03
CA ALA A 63 3.25 10.89 8.05
C ALA A 63 2.93 9.50 8.63
N THR A 64 3.36 9.21 9.87
CA THR A 64 3.05 7.94 10.54
C THR A 64 1.57 7.77 10.86
N SER A 65 0.84 8.87 11.08
CA SER A 65 -0.62 8.81 11.29
C SER A 65 -1.37 8.32 10.04
N TYR A 66 -0.82 8.54 8.84
CA TYR A 66 -1.39 8.05 7.59
C TYR A 66 -1.01 6.59 7.25
N CYS A 67 -0.16 5.95 8.05
CA CYS A 67 0.35 4.60 7.84
C CYS A 67 -0.74 3.55 7.56
N PHE A 68 -1.85 3.60 8.31
CA PHE A 68 -2.94 2.63 8.15
C PHE A 68 -3.56 2.71 6.76
N VAL A 69 -3.91 3.93 6.31
CA VAL A 69 -4.56 4.16 5.01
C VAL A 69 -3.62 3.80 3.87
N VAL A 70 -2.35 4.21 3.97
CA VAL A 70 -1.31 3.89 2.98
C VAL A 70 -1.16 2.37 2.86
N THR A 71 -0.96 1.67 3.99
CA THR A 71 -0.81 0.22 3.99
C THR A 71 -2.04 -0.48 3.40
N LEU A 72 -3.24 -0.09 3.84
CA LEU A 72 -4.48 -0.70 3.35
C LEU A 72 -4.67 -0.47 1.86
N LEU A 73 -4.44 0.75 1.37
CA LEU A 73 -4.61 1.12 -0.03
C LEU A 73 -3.61 0.41 -0.93
N THR A 74 -2.34 0.33 -0.52
CA THR A 74 -1.30 -0.40 -1.26
C THR A 74 -1.66 -1.90 -1.36
N LEU A 75 -2.05 -2.55 -0.26
CA LEU A 75 -2.39 -3.98 -0.27
C LEU A 75 -3.66 -4.26 -1.09
N MET A 76 -4.68 -3.42 -0.97
CA MET A 76 -5.89 -3.51 -1.80
C MET A 76 -5.58 -3.33 -3.29
N SER A 77 -4.68 -2.39 -3.62
CA SER A 77 -4.22 -2.17 -4.99
C SER A 77 -3.48 -3.39 -5.54
N LEU A 78 -2.61 -4.00 -4.73
CA LEU A 78 -1.92 -5.24 -5.09
C LEU A 78 -2.90 -6.38 -5.37
N MET A 79 -3.94 -6.50 -4.55
CA MET A 79 -5.02 -7.48 -4.73
C MET A 79 -5.82 -7.25 -6.01
N LEU A 80 -6.17 -6.01 -6.35
CA LEU A 80 -6.84 -5.68 -7.61
C LEU A 80 -5.97 -6.00 -8.83
N VAL A 81 -4.66 -5.73 -8.75
CA VAL A 81 -3.69 -6.08 -9.78
C VAL A 81 -3.57 -7.60 -9.92
N GLU A 82 -3.53 -8.35 -8.81
CA GLU A 82 -3.54 -9.81 -8.81
C GLU A 82 -4.78 -10.38 -9.53
N ILE A 83 -5.98 -9.87 -9.22
CA ILE A 83 -7.23 -10.29 -9.87
C ILE A 83 -7.18 -9.98 -11.38
N LYS A 84 -6.66 -8.80 -11.76
CA LYS A 84 -6.53 -8.36 -13.15
C LYS A 84 -5.57 -9.20 -13.98
N PHE A 85 -4.43 -9.56 -13.42
CA PHE A 85 -3.39 -10.30 -14.15
C PHE A 85 -3.46 -11.82 -13.95
N ARG A 86 -4.37 -12.33 -13.11
CA ARG A 86 -4.61 -13.76 -12.85
C ARG A 86 -3.34 -14.54 -12.45
N LYS A 87 -2.41 -13.86 -11.77
CA LYS A 87 -1.18 -14.48 -11.27
C LYS A 87 -1.26 -14.61 -9.76
N PRO A 88 -1.15 -15.83 -9.21
CA PRO A 88 -1.26 -16.04 -7.77
C PRO A 88 -0.06 -15.42 -7.06
N VAL A 89 -0.35 -14.55 -6.09
CA VAL A 89 0.64 -13.95 -5.20
C VAL A 89 0.61 -14.71 -3.87
N ASN A 90 1.78 -15.10 -3.37
CA ASN A 90 1.89 -15.83 -2.11
C ASN A 90 1.68 -14.89 -0.91
N TYR A 91 1.09 -15.35 0.20
CA TYR A 91 0.92 -14.54 1.42
C TYR A 91 2.22 -13.97 1.95
N ILE A 92 3.34 -14.70 1.81
CA ILE A 92 4.67 -14.21 2.17
C ILE A 92 5.02 -12.93 1.38
N GLN A 93 4.59 -12.84 0.12
CA GLN A 93 4.85 -11.67 -0.72
C GLN A 93 4.05 -10.45 -0.26
N TYR A 94 2.80 -10.63 0.18
CA TYR A 94 2.04 -9.55 0.81
C TYR A 94 2.71 -9.09 2.12
N GLY A 95 3.19 -10.03 2.94
CA GLY A 95 3.95 -9.69 4.16
C GLY A 95 5.23 -8.90 3.89
N LEU A 96 5.97 -9.28 2.84
CA LEU A 96 7.18 -8.55 2.39
C LEU A 96 6.85 -7.13 1.92
N VAL A 97 5.74 -6.93 1.20
CA VAL A 97 5.28 -5.59 0.79
C VAL A 97 4.97 -4.73 2.02
N THR A 98 4.21 -5.26 2.98
CA THR A 98 3.92 -4.55 4.24
C THR A 98 5.19 -4.22 5.01
N CYS A 99 6.16 -5.14 5.06
CA CYS A 99 7.46 -4.90 5.69
C CYS A 99 8.23 -3.76 5.00
N ALA A 100 8.22 -3.72 3.67
CA ALA A 100 8.83 -2.64 2.90
C ALA A 100 8.13 -1.29 3.15
N LEU A 101 6.80 -1.27 3.32
CA LEU A 101 6.07 -0.07 3.75
C LEU A 101 6.44 0.34 5.18
N GLY A 102 6.68 -0.61 6.09
CA GLY A 102 7.20 -0.29 7.42
C GLY A 102 8.60 0.34 7.35
N LEU A 103 9.49 -0.24 6.53
CA LEU A 103 10.83 0.31 6.29
C LEU A 103 10.79 1.73 5.74
N PHE A 104 9.80 2.08 4.90
CA PHE A 104 9.61 3.46 4.45
C PHE A 104 9.51 4.44 5.62
N PHE A 105 8.70 4.17 6.64
CA PHE A 105 8.55 5.07 7.79
C PHE A 105 9.80 5.12 8.67
N LEU A 106 10.50 3.99 8.85
CA LEU A 106 11.77 3.97 9.58
C LEU A 106 12.86 4.78 8.86
N LEU A 107 12.97 4.61 7.54
CA LEU A 107 13.92 5.37 6.72
C LEU A 107 13.56 6.85 6.71
N LEU A 108 12.28 7.19 6.63
CA LEU A 108 11.82 8.58 6.69
C LEU A 108 12.24 9.24 8.01
N LEU A 109 12.03 8.56 9.14
CA LEU A 109 12.48 9.04 10.45
C LEU A 109 14.02 9.21 10.48
N SER A 110 14.76 8.18 10.07
CA SER A 110 16.22 8.18 10.12
C SER A 110 16.85 9.24 9.20
N LEU A 111 16.33 9.44 8.00
CA LEU A 111 16.84 10.45 7.07
C LEU A 111 16.40 11.87 7.45
N SER A 112 15.31 12.02 8.19
CA SER A 112 14.85 13.33 8.69
C SER A 112 15.68 13.86 9.87
N GLU A 113 16.61 13.06 10.42
CA GLU A 113 17.59 13.50 11.42
C GLU A 113 18.63 14.46 10.79
N PRO A 114 19.43 14.05 9.78
CA PRO A 114 20.41 14.95 9.18
C PRO A 114 19.88 15.82 8.05
N PHE A 115 18.81 15.42 7.35
CA PHE A 115 18.31 16.13 6.16
C PHE A 115 17.06 16.96 6.44
N LYS A 116 16.81 17.95 5.57
CA LYS A 116 15.51 18.64 5.52
C LYS A 116 14.41 17.66 5.10
N PHE A 117 13.23 17.78 5.70
CA PHE A 117 12.11 16.86 5.50
C PHE A 117 11.78 16.58 4.02
N ILE A 118 11.70 17.61 3.17
CA ILE A 118 11.35 17.42 1.74
C ILE A 118 12.34 16.50 1.02
N TRP A 119 13.64 16.63 1.32
CA TRP A 119 14.70 15.84 0.69
C TRP A 119 14.70 14.42 1.23
N ALA A 120 14.55 14.25 2.54
CA ALA A 120 14.38 12.94 3.16
C ALA A 120 13.18 12.20 2.55
N TYR A 121 12.03 12.88 2.42
CA TYR A 121 10.81 12.31 1.87
C TYR A 121 10.99 11.82 0.42
N VAL A 122 11.51 12.68 -0.47
CA VAL A 122 11.71 12.34 -1.88
C VAL A 122 12.68 11.16 -2.04
N ILE A 123 13.78 11.16 -1.30
CA ILE A 123 14.78 10.07 -1.36
C ILE A 123 14.13 8.75 -0.95
N VAL A 124 13.41 8.73 0.17
CA VAL A 124 12.77 7.51 0.68
C VAL A 124 11.66 7.03 -0.27
N CYS A 125 10.87 7.94 -0.84
CA CYS A 125 9.88 7.58 -1.87
C CYS A 125 10.53 6.90 -3.07
N VAL A 126 11.62 7.45 -3.60
CA VAL A 126 12.33 6.86 -4.76
C VAL A 126 12.88 5.48 -4.40
N MET A 127 13.49 5.33 -3.21
CA MET A 127 14.00 4.04 -2.73
C MET A 127 12.89 2.99 -2.62
N THR A 128 11.77 3.34 -1.99
CA THR A 128 10.65 2.41 -1.75
C THR A 128 9.91 2.06 -3.03
N ILE A 129 9.61 3.04 -3.89
CA ILE A 129 8.97 2.80 -5.19
C ILE A 129 9.85 1.90 -6.06
N SER A 130 11.16 2.12 -6.07
CA SER A 130 12.09 1.27 -6.84
C SER A 130 12.14 -0.15 -6.29
N LEU A 131 12.18 -0.31 -4.96
CA LEU A 131 12.17 -1.61 -4.30
C LEU A 131 10.89 -2.39 -4.58
N LEU A 132 9.72 -1.78 -4.41
CA LEU A 132 8.43 -2.41 -4.69
C LEU A 132 8.26 -2.68 -6.19
N GLY A 133 8.67 -1.76 -7.06
CA GLY A 133 8.64 -1.95 -8.51
C GLY A 133 9.48 -3.15 -8.96
N TRP A 134 10.69 -3.29 -8.42
CA TRP A 134 11.56 -4.45 -8.67
C TRP A 134 10.96 -5.75 -8.13
N PHE A 135 10.39 -5.71 -6.92
CA PHE A 135 9.72 -6.87 -6.31
C PHE A 135 8.54 -7.36 -7.15
N VAL A 136 7.66 -6.44 -7.58
CA VAL A 136 6.51 -6.76 -8.45
C VAL A 136 6.97 -7.26 -9.82
N HIS A 137 8.09 -6.75 -10.34
CA HIS A 137 8.67 -7.26 -11.59
C HIS A 137 9.05 -8.73 -11.48
N GLY A 138 9.71 -9.12 -10.40
CA GLY A 138 10.07 -10.52 -10.13
C GLY A 138 8.84 -11.41 -9.93
N MET A 139 7.84 -10.91 -9.20
CA MET A 139 6.60 -11.63 -8.87
C MET A 139 5.72 -11.89 -10.10
N MET A 140 5.44 -10.84 -10.89
CA MET A 140 4.45 -10.91 -11.96
C MET A 140 5.06 -11.16 -13.33
N ARG A 141 6.37 -10.98 -13.53
CA ARG A 141 7.06 -11.05 -14.85
C ARG A 141 6.30 -10.32 -15.97
N ALA A 142 5.55 -9.27 -15.64
CA ALA A 142 4.69 -8.54 -16.55
C ALA A 142 4.93 -7.04 -16.37
N ARG A 143 5.51 -6.39 -17.39
CA ARG A 143 5.86 -4.95 -17.33
C ARG A 143 4.64 -4.07 -17.09
N LYS A 144 3.47 -4.45 -17.62
CA LYS A 144 2.21 -3.72 -17.39
C LYS A 144 1.79 -3.69 -15.91
N ALA A 145 2.03 -4.78 -15.17
CA ALA A 145 1.70 -4.84 -13.74
C ALA A 145 2.64 -3.96 -12.91
N VAL A 146 3.93 -3.93 -13.25
CA VAL A 146 4.93 -3.07 -12.62
C VAL A 146 4.55 -1.60 -12.79
N ASN A 147 4.26 -1.17 -14.02
CA ASN A 147 3.88 0.22 -14.29
C ASN A 147 2.61 0.63 -13.53
N MET A 148 1.62 -0.28 -13.38
CA MET A 148 0.41 0.02 -12.59
C MET A 148 0.74 0.22 -11.11
N ILE A 149 1.51 -0.67 -10.48
CA ILE A 149 1.85 -0.53 -9.05
C ILE A 149 2.73 0.69 -8.80
N VAL A 150 3.74 0.93 -9.63
CA VAL A 150 4.59 2.12 -9.51
C VAL A 150 3.77 3.40 -9.61
N LEU A 151 2.83 3.47 -10.55
CA LEU A 151 1.94 4.63 -10.69
C LEU A 151 1.06 4.82 -9.45
N ILE A 152 0.48 3.73 -8.93
CA ILE A 152 -0.37 3.78 -7.72
C ILE A 152 0.44 4.27 -6.52
N LEU A 153 1.62 3.69 -6.27
CA LEU A 153 2.51 4.11 -5.18
C LEU A 153 2.94 5.57 -5.33
N PHE A 154 3.24 6.01 -6.55
CA PHE A 154 3.59 7.41 -6.81
C PHE A 154 2.45 8.36 -6.44
N VAL A 155 1.22 8.05 -6.86
CA VAL A 155 0.03 8.85 -6.52
C VAL A 155 -0.22 8.84 -5.02
N GLU A 156 -0.05 7.69 -4.37
CA GLU A 156 -0.25 7.51 -2.94
C GLU A 156 0.74 8.35 -2.10
N TYR A 157 2.03 8.30 -2.44
CA TYR A 157 3.03 9.15 -1.77
C TYR A 157 2.86 10.63 -2.13
N ALA A 158 2.50 10.97 -3.37
CA ALA A 158 2.17 12.35 -3.71
C ALA A 158 0.97 12.88 -2.91
N ALA A 159 -0.05 12.05 -2.68
CA ALA A 159 -1.19 12.38 -1.84
C ALA A 159 -0.78 12.61 -0.38
N VAL A 160 0.08 11.76 0.20
CA VAL A 160 0.61 11.96 1.55
C VAL A 160 1.41 13.25 1.63
N LEU A 161 2.27 13.56 0.65
CA LEU A 161 3.01 14.81 0.62
C LEU A 161 2.07 16.03 0.60
N LEU A 162 1.01 15.98 -0.21
CA LEU A 162 -0.01 17.03 -0.26
C LEU A 162 -0.66 17.22 1.12
N LEU A 163 -1.04 16.13 1.79
CA LEU A 163 -1.63 16.15 3.13
C LEU A 163 -0.72 16.84 4.16
N LEU A 164 0.58 16.51 4.14
CA LEU A 164 1.56 17.08 5.07
C LEU A 164 1.71 18.59 4.92
N TYR A 165 1.66 19.13 3.69
CA TYR A 165 1.77 20.58 3.46
C TYR A 165 0.47 21.35 3.69
N MET A 166 -0.67 20.68 3.68
CA MET A 166 -1.98 21.33 3.82
C MET A 166 -2.33 21.69 5.26
N GLY A 167 -1.62 21.16 6.27
CA GLY A 167 -1.73 21.53 7.68
C GLY A 167 -3.18 21.58 8.18
N ASN A 168 -3.77 22.78 8.23
CA ASN A 168 -5.14 22.99 8.68
C ASN A 168 -6.23 22.42 7.73
N LEU A 169 -5.93 22.28 6.43
CA LEU A 169 -6.86 21.73 5.44
C LEU A 169 -6.69 20.21 5.24
N ALA A 170 -5.81 19.56 6.01
CA ALA A 170 -5.49 18.15 5.85
C ALA A 170 -6.72 17.23 5.94
N LEU A 171 -7.67 17.54 6.83
CA LEU A 171 -8.89 16.74 7.00
C LEU A 171 -9.85 16.85 5.80
N LEU A 172 -9.95 18.06 5.22
CA LEU A 172 -10.74 18.30 4.01
C LEU A 172 -10.11 17.62 2.79
N VAL A 173 -8.82 17.84 2.57
CA VAL A 173 -8.09 17.27 1.44
C VAL A 173 -8.03 15.75 1.53
N GLY A 174 -7.79 15.21 2.74
CA GLY A 174 -7.75 13.77 2.97
C GLY A 174 -9.09 13.08 2.75
N SER A 175 -10.19 13.66 3.23
CA SER A 175 -11.53 13.12 2.98
C SER A 175 -11.90 13.16 1.50
N LEU A 176 -11.51 14.21 0.77
CA LEU A 176 -11.72 14.28 -0.68
C LEU A 176 -10.92 13.22 -1.44
N ILE A 177 -9.64 13.02 -1.09
CA ILE A 177 -8.80 11.95 -1.66
C ILE A 177 -9.42 10.58 -1.38
N LEU A 178 -9.80 10.33 -0.13
CA LEU A 178 -10.40 9.06 0.27
C LEU A 178 -11.74 8.83 -0.45
N PHE A 179 -12.53 9.88 -0.65
CA PHE A 179 -13.77 9.82 -1.42
C PHE A 179 -13.51 9.40 -2.88
N VAL A 180 -12.54 10.03 -3.55
CA VAL A 180 -12.16 9.68 -4.92
C VAL A 180 -11.65 8.23 -4.99
N VAL A 181 -10.76 7.83 -4.09
CA VAL A 181 -10.23 6.46 -4.02
C VAL A 181 -11.35 5.44 -3.81
N LEU A 182 -12.29 5.72 -2.91
CA LEU A 182 -13.44 4.86 -2.65
C LEU A 182 -14.35 4.77 -3.89
N ALA A 183 -14.62 5.89 -4.57
CA ALA A 183 -15.40 5.89 -5.81
C ALA A 183 -14.73 5.04 -6.91
N PHE A 184 -13.41 5.13 -7.06
CA PHE A 184 -12.65 4.26 -7.96
C PHE A 184 -12.75 2.78 -7.55
N ALA A 185 -12.59 2.47 -6.26
CA ALA A 185 -12.70 1.11 -5.76
C ALA A 185 -14.09 0.51 -6.01
N MET A 186 -15.16 1.29 -5.77
CA MET A 186 -16.53 0.91 -6.08
C MET A 186 -16.73 0.65 -7.59
N TYR A 187 -16.22 1.54 -8.43
CA TYR A 187 -16.29 1.38 -9.89
C TYR A 187 -15.59 0.10 -10.38
N PHE A 188 -14.38 -0.19 -9.86
CA PHE A 188 -13.67 -1.43 -10.18
C PHE A 188 -14.42 -2.67 -9.70
N THR A 189 -15.01 -2.60 -8.50
CA THR A 189 -15.79 -3.71 -7.93
C THR A 189 -17.04 -4.01 -8.76
N LEU A 190 -17.70 -3.00 -9.35
CA LEU A 190 -18.83 -3.19 -10.26
C LEU A 190 -18.45 -3.93 -11.56
N LYS A 191 -17.18 -3.88 -11.98
CA LYS A 191 -16.67 -4.61 -13.14
C LYS A 191 -16.31 -6.07 -12.81
N LEU A 192 -16.25 -6.44 -11.54
CA LEU A 192 -16.06 -7.82 -11.12
C LEU A 192 -17.37 -8.58 -11.30
N LYS A 193 -17.41 -9.51 -12.25
CA LYS A 193 -18.55 -10.41 -12.44
C LYS A 193 -18.20 -11.81 -11.94
N MET A 194 -19.06 -12.36 -11.10
CA MET A 194 -19.03 -13.78 -10.75
C MET A 194 -19.64 -14.60 -11.89
N VAL A 195 -18.82 -15.45 -12.51
CA VAL A 195 -19.27 -16.45 -13.49
C VAL A 195 -18.67 -17.78 -13.04
N ASP A 196 -19.51 -18.80 -12.85
CA ASP A 196 -19.09 -20.15 -12.42
C ASP A 196 -18.21 -20.20 -11.15
N ASN A 197 -18.56 -19.38 -10.15
CA ASN A 197 -17.84 -19.26 -8.88
C ASN A 197 -16.40 -18.70 -9.01
N GLU A 198 -16.05 -18.15 -10.16
CA GLU A 198 -14.82 -17.40 -10.41
C GLU A 198 -15.08 -15.89 -10.60
N LEU A 199 -14.26 -15.07 -9.95
CA LEU A 199 -14.22 -13.62 -10.17
C LEU A 199 -13.56 -13.32 -11.51
N THR A 200 -14.33 -12.85 -12.49
CA THR A 200 -13.85 -12.43 -13.82
C THR A 200 -13.94 -10.91 -13.97
N LEU A 201 -12.92 -10.30 -14.59
CA LEU A 201 -12.94 -8.89 -14.99
C LEU A 201 -13.33 -8.81 -16.47
N LYS A 202 -14.42 -8.09 -16.78
CA LYS A 202 -14.87 -7.85 -18.15
C LYS A 202 -14.36 -6.53 -18.70
#